data_AF-A0A7Y4HQQ1-F1
#
_entry.id   AF-A0A7Y4HQQ1-F1
#
_cell.length_a   1.000
_cell.length_b   1.000
_cell.length_c   1.000
_cell.angle_alpha   90.00
_cell.angle_beta   90.00
_cell.angle_gamma   90.00
#
_symmetry.space_group_name_H-M   'P 1'
#
loop_
_entity.id
_entity.type
_entity.pdbx_description
1 polymer ?
#
loop_
_entity_poly.entity_id
_entity_poly.type
_entity_poly.pdbx_seq_one_letter_code
_entity_poly.pdbx_strand_id
1 'polypeptide(L)'
;MSTENSVRGPLLVGVMPGQDRAVLDTAITLAQALHTTIAFVYVDPAGFRVQEPDGGERFASIDPDVEDDDSRSAHLKSLISAGLADSGIGWSYRLVRGEAADELAQAAKAARAFMIVVGARRQTVARRMENLLTGSVAAHLAHHQPTPVLVVPAASSRARGGR
;
A
#
# COMPACT_ATOMS: atom_id res chain seq x y z
N MET A 1 -33.03 -10.03 -9.99
CA MET A 1 -32.72 -8.77 -9.26
C MET A 1 -31.69 -9.14 -8.20
N SER A 2 -30.42 -8.74 -8.22
CA SER A 2 -29.68 -7.81 -9.05
C SER A 2 -28.18 -8.09 -8.81
N THR A 3 -27.37 -8.36 -9.83
CA THR A 3 -25.90 -8.38 -9.70
C THR A 3 -25.28 -7.96 -11.02
N GLU A 4 -25.53 -6.73 -11.43
CA GLU A 4 -24.85 -6.11 -12.56
C GLU A 4 -24.33 -4.77 -12.10
N ASN A 5 -23.29 -4.79 -11.25
CA ASN A 5 -22.48 -3.60 -11.03
C ASN A 5 -21.07 -3.96 -10.53
N SER A 6 -20.24 -4.52 -11.41
CA SER A 6 -18.79 -4.53 -11.20
C SER A 6 -18.07 -4.23 -12.50
N VAL A 7 -18.42 -3.08 -13.10
CA VAL A 7 -17.69 -2.53 -14.26
C VAL A 7 -16.43 -1.78 -13.79
N ARG A 8 -16.29 -1.50 -12.50
CA ARG A 8 -15.14 -0.81 -11.92
C ARG A 8 -14.23 -1.82 -11.23
N GLY A 9 -12.94 -1.78 -11.57
CA GLY A 9 -11.92 -2.57 -10.86
C GLY A 9 -11.79 -2.16 -9.39
N PRO A 10 -10.87 -2.79 -8.64
CA PRO A 10 -10.68 -2.50 -7.23
C PRO A 10 -10.04 -1.12 -7.00
N LEU A 11 -10.18 -0.62 -5.79
CA LEU A 11 -9.32 0.44 -5.25
C LEU A 11 -7.99 -0.21 -4.85
N LEU A 12 -6.88 0.20 -5.47
CA LEU A 12 -5.57 -0.30 -5.06
C LEU A 12 -5.03 0.59 -3.94
N VAL A 13 -4.60 0.00 -2.83
CA VAL A 13 -4.10 0.74 -1.66
C VAL A 13 -2.68 0.29 -1.35
N GLY A 14 -1.73 1.21 -1.52
CA GLY A 14 -0.37 1.01 -1.06
C GLY A 14 -0.31 1.11 0.46
N VAL A 15 0.12 0.04 1.11
CA VAL A 15 0.19 -0.04 2.58
C VAL A 15 1.60 -0.30 3.05
N MET A 16 1.93 0.26 4.21
CA MET A 16 3.22 0.05 4.85
C MET A 16 3.09 -0.12 6.37
N PRO A 17 4.00 -0.86 7.01
CA PRO A 17 4.08 -0.98 8.45
C PRO A 17 4.21 0.38 9.14
N GLY A 18 3.48 0.59 10.24
CA GLY A 18 3.50 1.85 10.99
C GLY A 18 2.80 3.04 10.30
N GLN A 19 2.06 2.81 9.21
CA GLN A 19 1.30 3.86 8.53
C GLN A 19 0.17 4.44 9.38
N ASP A 20 -0.27 5.64 9.02
CA ASP A 20 -1.42 6.28 9.65
C ASP A 20 -2.72 5.53 9.29
N ARG A 21 -3.58 5.30 10.30
CA ARG A 21 -4.87 4.64 10.10
C ARG A 21 -5.77 5.42 9.12
N ALA A 22 -5.54 6.73 8.97
CA ALA A 22 -6.24 7.56 8.00
C ALA A 22 -6.23 6.97 6.57
N VAL A 23 -5.16 6.28 6.14
CA VAL A 23 -5.10 5.65 4.81
C VAL A 23 -6.13 4.53 4.71
N LEU A 24 -6.18 3.65 5.72
CA LEU A 24 -7.12 2.53 5.77
C LEU A 24 -8.56 3.04 5.87
N ASP A 25 -8.84 3.98 6.78
CA ASP A 25 -10.18 4.52 6.99
C ASP A 25 -10.69 5.27 5.73
N THR A 26 -9.82 6.00 5.04
CA THR A 26 -10.15 6.66 3.76
C THR A 26 -10.46 5.63 2.67
N ALA A 27 -9.64 4.59 2.56
CA ALA A 27 -9.87 3.54 1.57
C ALA A 27 -11.19 2.79 1.81
N ILE A 28 -11.52 2.47 3.07
CA ILE A 28 -12.80 1.86 3.46
C ILE A 28 -13.97 2.76 3.07
N THR A 29 -13.91 4.04 3.46
CA THR A 29 -14.96 5.01 3.18
C THR A 29 -15.20 5.16 1.67
N LEU A 30 -14.13 5.24 0.88
CA LEU A 30 -14.21 5.35 -0.57
C LEU A 30 -14.75 4.08 -1.22
N ALA A 31 -14.28 2.90 -0.78
CA ALA A 31 -14.74 1.65 -1.33
C ALA A 31 -16.24 1.41 -1.05
N GLN A 32 -16.74 1.81 0.12
CA GLN A 32 -18.16 1.80 0.45
C GLN A 32 -18.95 2.76 -0.44
N ALA A 33 -18.51 4.02 -0.55
CA ALA A 33 -19.20 5.04 -1.35
C ALA A 33 -19.23 4.70 -2.85
N LEU A 34 -18.22 3.98 -3.33
CA LEU A 34 -18.08 3.61 -4.75
C LEU A 34 -18.54 2.18 -5.04
N HIS A 35 -19.01 1.45 -4.02
CA HIS A 35 -19.45 0.04 -4.12
C HIS A 35 -18.42 -0.86 -4.82
N THR A 36 -17.15 -0.79 -4.39
CA THR A 36 -16.04 -1.54 -4.97
C THR A 36 -15.25 -2.31 -3.92
N THR A 37 -14.34 -3.16 -4.39
CA THR A 37 -13.43 -3.97 -3.56
C THR A 37 -12.09 -3.26 -3.38
N ILE A 38 -11.28 -3.74 -2.43
CA ILE A 38 -9.96 -3.17 -2.15
C ILE A 38 -8.85 -4.20 -2.42
N ALA A 39 -7.80 -3.78 -3.13
CA ALA A 39 -6.57 -4.54 -3.28
C ALA A 39 -5.45 -3.86 -2.49
N PHE A 40 -5.09 -4.43 -1.35
CA PHE A 40 -3.97 -3.94 -0.54
C PHE A 40 -2.65 -4.49 -1.08
N VAL A 41 -1.67 -3.61 -1.26
CA VAL A 41 -0.34 -3.98 -1.75
C VAL A 41 0.70 -3.39 -0.79
N TYR A 42 1.49 -4.26 -0.18
CA TYR A 42 2.70 -3.88 0.55
C TYR A 42 3.91 -4.14 -0.36
N VAL A 43 4.68 -3.09 -0.63
CA VAL A 43 5.97 -3.22 -1.33
C VAL A 43 7.09 -3.19 -0.30
N ASP A 44 7.83 -4.29 -0.20
CA ASP A 44 9.05 -4.35 0.59
C ASP A 44 10.26 -3.87 -0.24
N PRO A 45 10.91 -2.75 0.14
CA PRO A 45 12.09 -2.23 -0.54
C PRO A 45 13.39 -2.98 -0.19
N ALA A 46 13.38 -3.87 0.81
CA ALA A 46 14.59 -4.54 1.30
C ALA A 46 14.96 -5.83 0.55
N GLY A 47 14.16 -6.25 -0.44
CA GLY A 47 14.43 -7.45 -1.23
C GLY A 47 15.45 -7.23 -2.33
N PHE A 48 16.58 -7.94 -2.30
CA PHE A 48 17.49 -8.06 -3.44
C PHE A 48 17.27 -9.42 -4.13
N ARG A 49 17.21 -9.41 -5.46
CA ARG A 49 17.16 -10.65 -6.26
C ARG A 49 18.54 -11.29 -6.23
N VAL A 50 18.66 -12.49 -5.67
CA VAL A 50 19.89 -13.28 -5.75
C VAL A 50 19.71 -14.30 -6.87
N GLN A 51 20.58 -14.22 -7.88
CA GLN A 51 20.70 -15.27 -8.88
C GLN A 51 21.37 -16.47 -8.20
N GLU A 52 20.65 -17.59 -8.11
CA GLU A 52 21.22 -18.83 -7.64
C GLU A 52 22.24 -19.35 -8.67
N PRO A 53 23.27 -20.09 -8.24
CA PRO A 53 24.29 -20.65 -9.14
C PRO A 53 23.72 -21.59 -10.22
N ASP A 54 22.52 -22.12 -10.03
CA ASP A 54 21.79 -22.97 -10.97
C ASP A 54 20.92 -22.20 -11.97
N GLY A 55 20.97 -20.86 -11.94
CA GLY A 55 20.14 -19.98 -12.78
C GLY A 55 18.75 -19.72 -12.20
N GLY A 56 18.38 -20.34 -11.08
CA GLY A 56 17.18 -20.02 -10.32
C GLY A 56 17.24 -18.60 -9.74
N GLU A 57 16.07 -18.03 -9.46
CA GLU A 57 15.98 -16.76 -8.73
C GLU A 57 15.50 -17.06 -7.31
N ARG A 58 16.31 -16.69 -6.31
CA ARG A 58 15.90 -16.73 -4.89
C ARG A 58 15.99 -15.32 -4.32
N PHE A 59 14.97 -14.93 -3.57
CA PHE A 59 14.98 -13.68 -2.82
C PHE A 59 15.57 -13.96 -1.44
N ALA A 60 16.63 -13.25 -1.06
CA ALA A 60 17.28 -13.40 0.24
C ALA A 60 17.44 -12.03 0.93
N SER A 61 17.07 -11.97 2.21
CA SER A 61 17.36 -10.82 3.07
C SER A 61 18.84 -10.84 3.46
N ILE A 62 19.54 -9.71 3.33
CA ILE A 62 20.99 -9.59 3.61
C ILE A 62 21.28 -9.55 5.13
N ASP A 63 20.30 -9.17 5.95
CA ASP A 63 20.52 -8.88 7.36
C ASP A 63 19.61 -9.75 8.26
N PRO A 64 20.18 -10.69 9.05
CA PRO A 64 19.44 -11.59 9.94
C PRO A 64 18.85 -10.91 11.19
N ASP A 65 19.21 -9.64 11.47
CA ASP A 65 18.64 -8.85 12.57
C ASP A 65 17.42 -8.01 12.13
N VAL A 66 17.06 -8.03 10.85
CA VAL A 66 15.82 -7.45 10.36
C VAL A 66 14.70 -8.41 10.69
N GLU A 67 13.77 -7.96 11.55
CA GLU A 67 12.52 -8.65 11.86
C GLU A 67 11.96 -9.26 10.57
N ASP A 68 11.79 -10.59 10.59
CA ASP A 68 11.47 -11.42 9.42
C ASP A 68 10.36 -10.75 8.60
N ASP A 69 10.62 -10.49 7.33
CA ASP A 69 9.73 -9.71 6.46
C ASP A 69 8.31 -10.32 6.42
N ASP A 70 8.25 -11.64 6.54
CA ASP A 70 7.00 -12.41 6.67
C ASP A 70 6.22 -12.06 7.93
N SER A 71 6.90 -11.82 9.06
CA SER A 71 6.27 -11.40 10.32
C SER A 71 5.66 -10.00 10.21
N ARG A 72 6.37 -9.07 9.54
CA ARG A 72 5.89 -7.70 9.32
C ARG A 72 4.69 -7.66 8.37
N SER A 73 4.76 -8.44 7.29
CA SER A 73 3.66 -8.62 6.35
C SER A 73 2.44 -9.24 7.03
N ALA A 74 2.63 -10.31 7.82
CA ALA A 74 1.56 -10.97 8.56
C ALA A 74 0.89 -10.02 9.57
N HIS A 75 1.69 -9.26 10.33
CA HIS A 75 1.15 -8.27 11.25
C HIS A 75 0.32 -7.20 10.53
N LEU A 76 0.83 -6.65 9.43
CA LEU A 76 0.11 -5.66 8.63
C LEU A 76 -1.20 -6.22 8.05
N LYS A 77 -1.17 -7.45 7.52
CA LYS A 77 -2.37 -8.14 7.03
C LYS A 77 -3.40 -8.35 8.14
N SER A 78 -2.96 -8.70 9.36
CA SER A 78 -3.83 -8.82 10.52
C SER A 78 -4.51 -7.50 10.88
N LEU A 79 -3.76 -6.38 10.87
CA LEU A 79 -4.31 -5.04 11.14
C LEU A 79 -5.36 -4.63 10.09
N ILE A 80 -5.08 -4.90 8.81
CA ILE A 80 -6.02 -4.64 7.70
C ILE A 80 -7.28 -5.48 7.87
N SER A 81 -7.13 -6.78 8.14
CA SER A 81 -8.26 -7.68 8.38
C SER A 81 -9.13 -7.22 9.54
N ALA A 82 -8.52 -6.80 10.64
CA ALA A 82 -9.26 -6.30 11.80
C ALA A 82 -9.99 -4.99 11.50
N GLY A 83 -9.38 -4.07 10.74
CA GLY A 83 -10.01 -2.82 10.33
C GLY A 83 -11.19 -3.01 9.36
N LEU A 84 -11.23 -4.12 8.62
CA LEU A 84 -12.26 -4.42 7.63
C LEU A 84 -13.37 -5.35 8.13
N ALA A 85 -13.24 -5.93 9.33
CA ALA A 85 -14.12 -6.98 9.84
C ALA A 85 -15.63 -6.63 9.71
N ASP A 86 -15.99 -5.37 10.00
CA ASP A 86 -17.38 -4.90 9.98
C ASP A 86 -17.74 -4.09 8.72
N SER A 87 -16.84 -4.00 7.74
CA SER A 87 -17.01 -3.13 6.58
C SER A 87 -17.91 -3.71 5.48
N GLY A 88 -18.02 -5.04 5.41
CA GLY A 88 -18.69 -5.76 4.32
C GLY A 88 -17.96 -5.69 2.97
N ILE A 89 -16.74 -5.16 2.92
CA ILE A 89 -15.98 -4.94 1.68
C ILE A 89 -15.15 -6.18 1.33
N GLY A 90 -15.26 -6.65 0.09
CA GLY A 90 -14.34 -7.67 -0.43
C GLY A 90 -12.93 -7.09 -0.56
N TRP A 91 -11.93 -7.79 -0.02
CA TRP A 91 -10.54 -7.32 -0.08
C TRP A 91 -9.54 -8.44 -0.37
N SER A 92 -8.38 -8.03 -0.89
CA SER A 92 -7.22 -8.89 -1.09
C SER A 92 -5.96 -8.21 -0.56
N TYR A 93 -4.93 -9.00 -0.26
CA TYR A 93 -3.63 -8.51 0.19
C TYR A 93 -2.52 -9.20 -0.57
N ARG A 94 -1.53 -8.43 -1.02
CA ARG A 94 -0.33 -8.91 -1.69
C ARG A 94 0.90 -8.24 -1.10
N LEU A 95 1.89 -9.06 -0.75
CA LEU A 95 3.27 -8.64 -0.54
C LEU A 95 4.00 -8.74 -1.88
N VAL A 96 4.66 -7.66 -2.29
CA VAL A 96 5.56 -7.61 -3.45
C VAL A 96 6.90 -7.02 -3.01
N ARG A 97 7.98 -7.34 -3.72
CA ARG A 97 9.32 -6.83 -3.45
C ARG A 97 9.77 -6.02 -4.66
N GLY A 98 10.35 -4.85 -4.43
CA GLY A 98 10.83 -3.99 -5.53
C GLY A 98 10.74 -2.51 -5.23
N GLU A 99 10.76 -1.70 -6.29
CA GLU A 99 10.56 -0.25 -6.20
C GLU A 99 9.07 0.05 -6.03
N ALA A 100 8.73 0.85 -5.02
CA ALA A 100 7.34 1.00 -4.58
C ALA A 100 6.43 1.62 -5.66
N ALA A 101 6.89 2.62 -6.39
CA ALA A 101 6.07 3.28 -7.39
C ALA A 101 5.84 2.38 -8.62
N ASP A 102 6.88 1.70 -9.08
CA ASP A 102 6.80 0.78 -10.21
C ASP A 102 5.93 -0.44 -9.89
N GLU A 103 6.13 -1.07 -8.72
CA GLU A 103 5.34 -2.23 -8.28
C GLU A 103 3.86 -1.87 -8.04
N LEU A 104 3.58 -0.70 -7.45
CA LEU A 104 2.20 -0.23 -7.29
C LEU A 104 1.54 0.08 -8.64
N ALA A 105 2.26 0.69 -9.58
CA ALA A 105 1.75 0.95 -10.92
C ALA A 105 1.45 -0.36 -11.68
N GLN A 106 2.36 -1.33 -11.59
CA GLN A 106 2.18 -2.64 -12.22
C GLN A 106 1.02 -3.41 -11.59
N ALA A 107 0.90 -3.40 -10.26
CA ALA A 107 -0.21 -4.01 -9.55
C ALA A 107 -1.55 -3.35 -9.94
N ALA A 108 -1.58 -2.02 -10.07
CA ALA A 108 -2.79 -1.28 -10.48
C ALA A 108 -3.22 -1.65 -11.89
N LYS A 109 -2.27 -1.70 -12.83
CA LYS A 109 -2.51 -2.12 -14.21
C LYS A 109 -3.02 -3.57 -14.27
N ALA A 110 -2.37 -4.48 -13.56
CA ALA A 110 -2.74 -5.90 -13.54
C ALA A 110 -4.13 -6.14 -12.95
N ALA A 111 -4.47 -5.43 -11.87
CA ALA A 111 -5.78 -5.51 -11.24
C ALA A 111 -6.87 -4.70 -11.97
N ARG A 112 -6.50 -3.92 -13.01
CA ARG A 112 -7.36 -2.91 -13.64
C ARG A 112 -7.97 -1.97 -12.60
N ALA A 113 -7.17 -1.57 -11.62
CA ALA A 113 -7.59 -0.68 -10.56
C ALA A 113 -8.01 0.68 -11.14
N PHE A 114 -9.11 1.24 -10.64
CA PHE A 114 -9.61 2.53 -11.10
C PHE A 114 -8.95 3.71 -10.37
N MET A 115 -8.30 3.46 -9.23
CA MET A 115 -7.60 4.46 -8.43
C MET A 115 -6.54 3.76 -7.56
N ILE A 116 -5.43 4.47 -7.33
CA ILE A 116 -4.39 4.11 -6.36
C ILE A 116 -4.49 5.05 -5.16
N VAL A 117 -4.49 4.51 -3.94
CA VAL A 117 -4.48 5.27 -2.69
C VAL A 117 -3.17 5.02 -1.96
N VAL A 118 -2.51 6.10 -1.57
CA VAL A 118 -1.26 6.06 -0.79
C VAL A 118 -1.30 7.09 0.32
N GLY A 119 -0.66 6.81 1.46
CA GLY A 119 -0.49 7.78 2.54
C GLY A 119 0.63 8.79 2.26
N ALA A 120 0.51 10.01 2.76
CA ALA A 120 1.59 10.98 2.86
C ALA A 120 2.41 10.73 4.14
N ARG A 121 3.72 11.01 4.12
CA ARG A 121 4.61 10.72 5.25
C ARG A 121 4.64 11.83 6.31
N ARG A 122 4.80 11.46 7.59
CA ARG A 122 5.14 12.38 8.70
C ARG A 122 6.66 12.63 8.73
N GLN A 123 7.06 13.87 9.01
CA GLN A 123 8.46 14.33 9.00
C GLN A 123 9.38 13.66 10.06
N THR A 124 8.85 12.95 11.04
CA THR A 124 9.61 12.41 12.20
C THR A 124 10.33 11.08 11.97
N VAL A 125 10.05 10.32 10.90
CA VAL A 125 10.69 9.01 10.61
C VAL A 125 11.90 9.18 9.66
N ALA A 126 12.64 10.26 9.82
CA ALA A 126 13.73 10.67 8.92
C ALA A 126 15.10 10.06 9.28
N ARG A 127 15.17 9.00 10.10
CA ARG A 127 16.48 8.51 10.60
C ARG A 127 16.84 7.06 10.31
N ARG A 128 16.17 6.34 9.39
CA ARG A 128 16.62 4.97 9.08
C ARG A 128 16.43 4.37 7.69
N MET A 129 15.94 5.07 6.67
CA MET A 129 15.91 4.47 5.31
C MET A 129 16.24 5.51 4.25
N GLU A 130 17.24 5.21 3.41
CA GLU A 130 17.85 6.12 2.43
C GLU A 130 17.13 6.15 1.06
N ASN A 131 16.02 5.45 0.88
CA ASN A 131 15.30 5.48 -0.40
C ASN A 131 14.17 6.50 -0.37
N LEU A 132 14.46 7.80 -0.54
CA LEU A 132 13.64 9.00 -0.87
C LEU A 132 12.08 8.89 -1.10
N LEU A 133 11.42 8.08 -0.28
CA LEU A 133 10.18 8.10 0.49
C LEU A 133 9.04 9.03 0.08
N THR A 134 8.02 8.43 -0.56
CA THR A 134 6.58 8.79 -0.58
C THR A 134 6.19 10.08 -1.30
N GLY A 135 7.00 11.15 -1.26
CA GLY A 135 6.87 12.27 -2.18
C GLY A 135 7.23 11.85 -3.61
N SER A 136 8.23 10.97 -3.77
CA SER A 136 8.60 10.40 -5.07
C SER A 136 7.60 9.37 -5.55
N VAL A 137 7.04 8.49 -4.70
CA VAL A 137 6.11 7.44 -5.14
C VAL A 137 4.78 8.05 -5.60
N ALA A 138 4.18 8.94 -4.81
CA ALA A 138 2.95 9.60 -5.20
C ALA A 138 3.15 10.49 -6.44
N ALA A 139 4.26 11.23 -6.54
CA ALA A 139 4.57 12.04 -7.72
C ALA A 139 4.88 11.17 -8.94
N HIS A 140 5.67 10.10 -8.78
CA HIS A 140 6.03 9.17 -9.86
C HIS A 140 4.78 8.48 -10.39
N LEU A 141 3.91 7.99 -9.52
CA LEU A 141 2.62 7.46 -9.91
C LEU A 141 1.79 8.55 -10.62
N ALA A 142 1.63 9.73 -10.04
CA ALA A 142 0.82 10.79 -10.64
C ALA A 142 1.33 11.23 -12.03
N HIS A 143 2.63 11.14 -12.29
CA HIS A 143 3.24 11.58 -13.55
C HIS A 143 3.41 10.47 -14.60
N HIS A 144 3.54 9.20 -14.20
CA HIS A 144 4.00 8.14 -15.12
C HIS A 144 2.99 7.00 -15.33
N GLN A 145 1.79 7.07 -14.75
CA GLN A 145 0.78 6.05 -15.00
C GLN A 145 -0.64 6.63 -15.18
N PRO A 146 -1.53 5.94 -15.91
CA PRO A 146 -2.84 6.49 -16.30
C PRO A 146 -3.93 6.37 -15.21
N THR A 147 -3.70 5.62 -14.13
CA THR A 147 -4.67 5.40 -13.06
C THR A 147 -4.66 6.58 -12.06
N PRO A 148 -5.79 7.20 -11.74
CA PRO A 148 -5.83 8.27 -10.74
C PRO A 148 -5.16 7.92 -9.40
N VAL A 149 -4.45 8.88 -8.79
CA VAL A 149 -3.76 8.70 -7.50
C VAL A 149 -4.38 9.62 -6.45
N LEU A 150 -4.78 9.04 -5.32
CA LEU A 150 -5.21 9.76 -4.13
C LEU A 150 -4.12 9.69 -3.05
N VAL A 151 -3.66 10.86 -2.62
CA VAL A 151 -2.71 10.98 -1.51
C VAL A 151 -3.48 11.35 -0.25
N VAL A 152 -3.44 10.47 0.76
CA VAL A 152 -4.07 10.68 2.07
C VAL A 152 -3.08 11.37 3.00
N PRO A 153 -3.32 12.60 3.46
CA PRO A 153 -2.42 13.27 4.39
C PRO A 153 -2.25 12.46 5.68
N ALA A 154 -1.02 12.36 6.20
CA ALA A 154 -0.84 11.93 7.58
C ALA A 154 -1.56 12.92 8.49
N ALA A 155 -2.34 12.44 9.45
CA ALA A 155 -3.11 13.32 10.32
C ALA A 155 -2.14 14.21 11.11
N SER A 156 -1.89 15.45 10.69
CA SER A 156 -1.08 16.36 11.50
C SER A 156 -1.67 16.34 12.91
N SER A 157 -0.85 16.17 13.94
CA SER A 157 -1.31 16.47 15.30
C SER A 157 -1.53 17.97 15.31
N ARG A 158 -2.64 18.43 14.73
CA ARG A 158 -3.09 19.78 14.85
C ARG A 158 -3.50 19.86 16.32
N ALA A 159 -2.57 20.37 17.13
CA ALA A 159 -2.88 20.84 18.45
C ALA A 159 -4.17 21.62 18.31
N ARG A 160 -5.21 21.18 19.03
CA ARG A 160 -6.36 22.02 19.34
C ARG A 160 -5.83 23.19 20.17
N GLY A 161 -5.22 24.18 19.54
CA GLY A 161 -5.28 25.57 19.98
C GLY A 161 -6.63 26.07 19.46
N GLY A 162 -7.59 26.47 20.27
CA GLY A 162 -7.47 27.12 21.56
C GLY A 162 -7.94 28.55 21.35
N ARG A 163 -9.24 28.74 21.62
CA ARG A 163 -10.07 29.96 21.59
C ARG A 163 -10.70 30.34 20.25
#